data_AF-A0A940AQY6-F1
#
_entry.id   AF-A0A940AQY6-F1
#
_cell.length_a   1.000
_cell.length_b   1.000
_cell.length_c   1.000
_cell.angle_alpha   90.00
_cell.angle_beta   90.00
_cell.angle_gamma   90.00
#
_symmetry.space_group_name_H-M   'P 1'
#
loop_
_entity.id
_entity.type
_entity.pdbx_description
1 polymer ?
#
loop_
_entity_poly.entity_id
_entity_poly.type
_entity_poly.pdbx_seq_one_letter_code
_entity_poly.pdbx_strand_id
1 'polypeptide(L)' 'MSIKYRKLTEKNYRRMGIARELLTRVVNEAKAYGCSCVQITASDMGVLLYTNFGFVKNGNFMQYTII' A
#
# COMPACT_ATOMS: atom_id res chain seq x y z
N MET A 1 8.70 7.08 10.68
CA MET A 1 7.95 5.99 11.36
C MET A 1 7.75 4.88 10.36
N SER A 2 8.27 3.67 10.62
CA SER A 2 8.20 2.55 9.67
C SER A 2 7.21 1.51 10.18
N ILE A 3 5.99 1.50 9.62
CA ILE A 3 4.95 0.53 9.98
C ILE A 3 5.07 -0.66 9.03
N LYS A 4 5.47 -1.83 9.54
CA LYS A 4 5.48 -3.07 8.75
C LYS A 4 4.08 -3.68 8.72
N TYR A 5 3.35 -3.48 7.64
CA TYR A 5 2.06 -4.13 7.42
C TYR A 5 2.22 -5.38 6.52
N ARG A 6 1.92 -6.57 7.04
CA ARG A 6 1.92 -7.81 6.26
C ARG A 6 0.49 -8.14 5.84
N LYS A 7 0.17 -7.90 4.57
CA LYS A 7 -1.17 -8.09 4.03
C LYS A 7 -1.36 -9.51 3.52
N LEU A 8 -2.32 -10.22 4.10
CA LEU A 8 -2.73 -11.57 3.70
C LEU A 8 -4.24 -11.53 3.44
N THR A 9 -4.64 -11.61 2.17
CA THR A 9 -6.05 -11.81 1.82
C THR A 9 -6.22 -13.24 1.35
N GLU A 10 -7.03 -14.01 2.08
CA GLU A 10 -7.43 -15.35 1.68
C GLU A 10 -7.98 -15.36 0.25
N LYS A 11 -7.71 -16.44 -0.51
CA LYS A 11 -8.05 -16.51 -1.95
C LYS A 11 -9.53 -16.23 -2.22
N ASN A 12 -10.41 -16.70 -1.34
CA ASN A 12 -11.87 -16.58 -1.46
C ASN A 12 -12.37 -15.13 -1.37
N TYR A 13 -11.56 -14.24 -0.80
CA TYR A 13 -11.92 -12.83 -0.57
C TYR A 13 -11.18 -11.87 -1.52
N ARG A 14 -10.48 -12.41 -2.53
CA ARG A 14 -9.82 -11.60 -3.56
C ARG A 14 -10.86 -10.93 -4.46
N ARG A 15 -10.48 -9.81 -5.08
CA ARG A 15 -11.33 -9.01 -5.98
C ARG A 15 -12.57 -8.37 -5.33
N MET A 16 -12.73 -8.48 -4.01
CA MET A 16 -13.77 -7.79 -3.24
C MET A 16 -13.35 -6.38 -2.75
N GLY A 17 -12.23 -5.85 -3.24
CA GLY A 17 -11.77 -4.51 -2.85
C GLY A 17 -11.16 -4.39 -1.44
N ILE A 18 -11.20 -5.43 -0.60
CA ILE A 18 -10.67 -5.45 0.78
C ILE A 18 -9.23 -4.92 0.85
N ALA A 19 -8.41 -5.39 -0.09
CA ALA A 19 -7.03 -4.97 -0.19
C ALA A 19 -6.90 -3.46 -0.45
N ARG A 20 -7.69 -2.93 -1.38
CA ARG A 20 -7.65 -1.50 -1.71
C ARG A 20 -8.11 -0.67 -0.50
N GLU A 21 -9.19 -1.08 0.14
CA GLU A 21 -9.75 -0.41 1.32
C GLU A 21 -8.75 -0.33 2.50
N LEU A 22 -8.11 -1.46 2.84
CA LEU A 22 -7.06 -1.47 3.87
C LEU A 22 -5.91 -0.51 3.54
N LEU A 23 -5.48 -0.46 2.28
CA LEU A 23 -4.41 0.42 1.87
C LEU A 23 -4.82 1.89 1.96
N THR A 24 -6.05 2.21 1.54
CA THR A 24 -6.64 3.55 1.66
C THR A 24 -6.64 4.02 3.11
N ARG A 25 -7.03 3.17 4.05
CA ARG A 25 -7.05 3.52 5.49
C ARG A 25 -5.65 3.84 6.01
N VAL A 26 -4.66 3.01 5.69
CA VAL A 26 -3.27 3.23 6.10
C VAL A 26 -2.71 4.54 5.53
N VAL A 27 -2.99 4.82 4.25
CA VAL A 27 -2.55 6.08 3.61
C VAL A 27 -3.23 7.30 4.22
N ASN A 28 -4.53 7.21 4.50
CA ASN A 28 -5.27 8.29 5.14
C ASN A 28 -4.79 8.57 6.56
N GLU A 29 -4.48 7.52 7.32
CA GLU A 29 -3.91 7.63 8.65
C GLU A 29 -2.51 8.27 8.59
N ALA A 30 -1.64 7.80 7.69
CA ALA A 30 -0.34 8.43 7.46
C ALA A 30 -0.46 9.92 7.08
N LYS A 31 -1.46 10.27 6.26
CA LYS A 31 -1.76 11.66 5.90
C LYS A 31 -2.19 12.48 7.12
N ALA A 32 -3.08 11.93 7.97
CA ALA A 32 -3.52 12.59 9.19
C ALA A 32 -2.37 12.80 10.19
N TYR A 33 -1.39 11.89 10.23
CA TYR A 33 -0.17 12.03 11.01
C TYR A 33 0.85 13.03 10.42
N GLY A 34 0.58 13.63 9.26
CA GLY A 34 1.49 14.57 8.60
C GLY A 34 2.70 13.89 7.94
N CYS A 35 2.57 12.62 7.55
CA CYS A 35 3.61 11.93 6.79
C CYS A 35 3.64 12.41 5.34
N SER A 36 4.83 12.65 4.80
CA SER A 36 5.06 13.08 3.42
C SER A 36 5.07 11.94 2.40
N CYS A 37 5.31 10.70 2.86
CA CYS A 37 5.28 9.53 1.98
C CYS A 37 5.01 8.23 2.76
N VAL A 38 4.53 7.22 2.03
CA VAL A 38 4.35 5.84 2.49
C VAL A 38 5.19 4.93 1.61
N GLN A 39 6.00 4.07 2.22
CA GLN A 39 6.83 3.09 1.53
C GLN A 39 6.41 1.67 1.92
N ILE A 40 6.37 0.77 0.93
CA ILE A 40 5.98 -0.63 1.11
C ILE A 40 6.91 -1.55 0.32
N THR A 41 7.12 -2.76 0.83
CA THR A 41 7.72 -3.86 0.06
C THR A 41 6.61 -4.69 -0.57
N ALA A 42 6.68 -4.90 -1.88
CA ALA A 42 5.70 -5.67 -2.63
C ALA A 42 6.31 -6.96 -3.17
N SER A 43 5.57 -8.06 -3.11
CA SER A 43 5.84 -9.23 -3.96
C SER A 43 5.43 -8.91 -5.41
N ASP A 44 5.91 -9.67 -6.39
CA ASP A 44 5.61 -9.46 -7.82
C ASP A 44 4.10 -9.36 -8.12
N MET A 45 3.31 -10.26 -7.53
CA MET A 45 1.83 -10.23 -7.64
C MET A 45 1.19 -8.97 -7.06
N GLY A 46 1.82 -8.35 -6.06
CA GLY A 46 1.33 -7.15 -5.39
C GLY A 46 1.65 -5.88 -6.16
N VAL A 47 2.70 -5.88 -7.00
CA VAL A 47 3.14 -4.70 -7.76
C VAL A 47 1.99 -4.11 -8.56
N LEU A 48 1.22 -4.94 -9.28
CA LEU A 48 0.10 -4.45 -10.09
C LEU A 48 -0.98 -3.74 -9.25
N LEU A 49 -1.30 -4.28 -8.07
CA LEU A 49 -2.26 -3.66 -7.15
C LEU A 49 -1.76 -2.29 -6.68
N TYR A 50 -0.49 -2.20 -6.26
CA TYR A 50 0.09 -0.98 -5.72
C TYR A 50 0.30 0.08 -6.80
N THR A 51 0.75 -0.30 -7.99
CA THR A 51 0.83 0.58 -9.15
C THR A 51 -0.56 1.15 -9.50
N ASN A 52 -1.60 0.30 -9.55
CA ASN A 52 -2.98 0.75 -9.80
C ASN A 52 -3.55 1.65 -8.70
N PHE A 53 -2.96 1.63 -7.51
CA PHE A 53 -3.31 2.56 -6.43
C PHE A 53 -2.60 3.91 -6.58
N GLY A 54 -1.43 3.95 -7.24
CA GLY A 54 -0.61 5.15 -7.43
C GLY A 54 0.77 5.07 -6.78
N PHE A 55 1.19 3.91 -6.27
CA PHE A 55 2.57 3.73 -5.82
C PHE A 55 3.52 3.66 -7.01
N VAL A 56 4.70 4.25 -6.86
CA VAL A 56 5.80 4.25 -7.84
C VAL A 56 6.94 3.37 -7.33
N LYS A 57 7.62 2.65 -8.24
CA LYS A 57 8.80 1.85 -7.89
C LYS A 57 9.93 2.77 -7.42
N ASN A 58 10.55 2.45 -6.29
CA ASN A 58 11.70 3.14 -5.73
C ASN A 58 12.71 2.11 -5.19
N GLY A 59 13.61 1.63 -6.07
CA GLY A 59 14.54 0.55 -5.76
C GLY A 59 13.82 -0.76 -5.40
N ASN A 60 14.12 -1.28 -4.21
CA ASN A 60 13.52 -2.52 -3.68
C ASN A 60 12.12 -2.32 -3.06
N PHE A 61 11.60 -1.09 -3.08
CA PHE A 61 10.33 -0.72 -2.47
C PHE A 61 9.41 -0.04 -3.49
N MET A 62 8.16 0.13 -3.10
CA MET A 62 7.23 1.03 -3.77
C MET A 62 6.85 2.17 -2.84
N GLN A 63 6.74 3.38 -3.38
CA GLN A 63 6.49 4.60 -2.62
C GLN A 63 5.23 5.30 -3.13
N TYR A 64 4.42 5.80 -2.20
CA TYR A 64 3.30 6.69 -2.46
C TYR A 64 3.56 8.02 -1.78
N THR A 65 3.55 9.10 -2.55
CA THR A 65 3.75 10.44 -2.01
C THR A 65 2.41 11.01 -1.56
N ILE A 66 2.35 11.39 -0.28
CA ILE A 66 1.22 12.08 0.33
C ILE A 66 1.65 13.54 0.42
N ILE A 67 1.27 14.36 -0.56
CA ILE A 67 1.54 15.81 -0.50
C ILE A 67 0.35 16.49 0.18
#